data_AF-A0A366IF14-F1
#
_entry.id   AF-A0A366IF14-F1
#
_cell.length_a   1.000
_cell.length_b   1.000
_cell.length_c   1.000
_cell.angle_alpha   90.00
_cell.angle_beta   90.00
_cell.angle_gamma   90.00
#
_symmetry.space_group_name_H-M   'P 1'
#
loop_
_entity.id
_entity.type
_entity.pdbx_description
1 polymer ?
#
loop_
_entity_poly.entity_id
_entity_poly.type
_entity_poly.pdbx_seq_one_letter_code
_entity_poly.pdbx_strand_id
1 'polypeptide(L)'
;MKYKPILMALFILFFFPSITQGKEVLQCEYTSDTGITIKSYTDNWTENRLVEVYEELVKNTHGEELAYLKTINLYSGNPSGGKEEGLYNASYKKVQLLGKEKVVLSKNNFIDLYNLKDKDKVEDFAKTLSHEYGHHFTLYYLIKYENKTFEQWKDTELYRARNLEEFQKVTESYVNGHEWSITEIVAEDYVQFYGSPTAKRIYYFEDIMGRYYSGTINKSSSYNYSIYNINPQENRQIPLALELPKLIEYWERASGVEVAHKIVSRPNLALVDAENLGYDKIRHTLQWSKSADENGREVDYYTLIATDLEGNEIIPIKTVKKGEPLEAVIGSIRINDGEATMFYTDRFVNSPKVFKVYGINLAGGIISSHPLEVDFNSPKVTNLDIESTSILSDEDITLDEADQITVRDNADDLINIIFDNIVFFIDKVVNKIVSTVYSKSVICTIYT
;
A
#
# COMPACT_ATOMS: atom_id res chain seq x y z
N MET A 1 -22.09 -69.61 9.33
CA MET A 1 -21.06 -69.07 10.25
C MET A 1 -21.01 -67.57 10.08
N LYS A 2 -21.29 -66.84 11.16
CA LYS A 2 -21.40 -65.37 11.24
C LYS A 2 -20.08 -64.82 11.78
N TYR A 3 -19.47 -63.86 11.10
CA TYR A 3 -18.59 -62.86 11.73
C TYR A 3 -18.75 -61.53 11.01
N LYS A 4 -19.34 -60.54 11.70
CA LYS A 4 -19.26 -59.12 11.36
C LYS A 4 -18.10 -58.54 12.16
N PRO A 5 -17.14 -57.81 11.55
CA PRO A 5 -16.21 -57.00 12.32
C PRO A 5 -16.93 -55.71 12.73
N ILE A 6 -17.03 -55.49 14.04
CA ILE A 6 -17.39 -54.22 14.67
C ILE A 6 -16.14 -53.34 14.56
N LEU A 7 -16.17 -52.32 13.70
CA LEU A 7 -15.16 -51.28 13.67
C LEU A 7 -15.57 -50.21 14.70
N MET A 8 -14.88 -50.21 15.83
CA MET A 8 -15.08 -49.29 16.95
C MET A 8 -14.32 -48.00 16.63
N ALA A 9 -15.05 -46.95 16.23
CA ALA A 9 -14.49 -45.61 16.05
C ALA A 9 -14.19 -44.99 17.43
N LEU A 10 -12.91 -44.86 17.74
CA LEU A 10 -12.41 -44.20 18.95
C LEU A 10 -12.43 -42.68 18.70
N PHE A 11 -13.44 -41.98 19.20
CA PHE A 11 -13.47 -40.51 19.23
C PHE A 11 -12.47 -40.02 20.29
N ILE A 12 -11.27 -39.64 19.88
CA ILE A 12 -10.34 -38.88 20.71
C ILE A 12 -10.81 -37.42 20.67
N LEU A 13 -11.53 -37.00 21.72
CA LEU A 13 -11.80 -35.60 22.01
C LEU A 13 -10.48 -34.93 22.39
N PHE A 14 -9.82 -34.32 21.41
CA PHE A 14 -8.81 -33.31 21.67
C PHE A 14 -9.52 -32.08 22.25
N PHE A 15 -9.55 -31.99 23.58
CA PHE A 15 -9.76 -30.73 24.28
C PHE A 15 -8.56 -29.84 23.98
N PHE A 16 -8.62 -29.06 22.90
CA PHE A 16 -7.80 -27.87 22.81
C PHE A 16 -8.29 -26.93 23.92
N PRO A 17 -7.45 -26.52 24.88
CA PRO A 17 -7.81 -25.42 25.75
C PRO A 17 -8.08 -24.23 24.83
N SER A 18 -9.33 -23.80 24.75
CA SER A 18 -9.66 -22.49 24.22
C SER A 18 -8.87 -21.50 25.06
N ILE A 19 -7.80 -20.94 24.48
CA ILE A 19 -7.13 -19.79 25.06
C ILE A 19 -8.22 -18.74 25.16
N THR A 20 -8.72 -18.53 26.38
CA THR A 20 -9.64 -17.45 26.68
C THR A 20 -8.80 -16.20 26.63
N GLN A 21 -8.66 -15.64 25.43
CA GLN A 21 -8.11 -14.31 25.26
C GLN A 21 -8.96 -13.38 26.11
N GLY A 22 -8.34 -12.78 27.14
CA GLY A 22 -9.03 -11.88 28.05
C GLY A 22 -9.77 -10.83 27.24
N LYS A 23 -11.04 -10.58 27.57
CA LYS A 23 -11.85 -9.56 26.90
C LYS A 23 -11.07 -8.25 26.89
N GLU A 24 -10.81 -7.71 25.71
CA GLU A 24 -10.08 -6.45 25.58
C GLU A 24 -10.83 -5.34 26.31
N VAL A 25 -10.13 -4.63 27.18
CA VAL A 25 -10.68 -3.57 28.01
C VAL A 25 -10.33 -2.24 27.35
N LEU A 26 -11.34 -1.41 27.11
CA LEU A 26 -11.15 -0.06 26.60
C LEU A 26 -10.35 0.75 27.64
N GLN A 27 -9.17 1.21 27.27
CA GLN A 27 -8.26 1.98 28.12
C GLN A 27 -8.53 3.48 28.00
N CYS A 28 -8.67 3.96 26.76
CA CYS A 28 -8.80 5.38 26.48
C CYS A 28 -9.63 5.58 25.20
N GLU A 29 -10.30 6.73 25.10
CA GLU A 29 -10.99 7.15 23.88
C GLU A 29 -10.86 8.65 23.67
N TYR A 30 -10.84 9.05 22.40
CA TYR A 30 -10.81 10.43 21.94
C TYR A 30 -11.85 10.57 20.82
N THR A 31 -12.63 11.65 20.81
CA THR A 31 -13.53 11.96 19.69
C THR A 31 -13.17 13.32 19.12
N SER A 32 -12.85 13.32 17.83
CA SER A 32 -12.45 14.50 17.07
C SER A 32 -13.63 15.41 16.72
N ASP A 33 -13.31 16.62 16.25
CA ASP A 33 -14.29 17.60 15.79
C ASP A 33 -15.03 17.15 14.52
N THR A 34 -14.46 16.24 13.72
CA THR A 34 -15.15 15.61 12.58
C THR A 34 -16.07 14.46 13.00
N GLY A 35 -16.13 14.13 14.29
CA GLY A 35 -17.01 13.10 14.84
C GLY A 35 -16.45 11.68 14.78
N ILE A 36 -15.18 11.51 14.38
CA ILE A 36 -14.45 10.24 14.40
C ILE A 36 -13.95 9.97 15.82
N THR A 37 -14.19 8.76 16.32
CA THR A 37 -13.71 8.30 17.63
C THR A 37 -12.49 7.40 17.48
N ILE A 38 -11.39 7.72 18.15
CA ILE A 38 -10.24 6.85 18.31
C ILE A 38 -10.37 6.12 19.65
N LYS A 39 -10.39 4.80 19.64
CA LYS A 39 -10.50 3.96 20.85
C LYS A 39 -9.25 3.14 21.00
N SER A 40 -8.71 3.07 22.21
CA SER A 40 -7.55 2.27 22.50
C SER A 40 -7.82 1.20 23.53
N TYR A 41 -7.40 -0.01 23.18
CA TYR A 41 -7.41 -1.22 23.97
C TYR A 41 -5.97 -1.65 24.33
N THR A 42 -5.00 -0.73 24.20
CA THR A 42 -3.59 -0.95 24.52
C THR A 42 -3.05 0.19 25.36
N ASP A 43 -2.21 -0.15 26.35
CA ASP A 43 -1.70 0.80 27.34
C ASP A 43 -0.72 1.81 26.73
N ASN A 44 -0.11 1.48 25.58
CA ASN A 44 0.84 2.37 24.92
C ASN A 44 0.17 3.53 24.19
N TRP A 45 -1.07 3.39 23.75
CA TRP A 45 -1.76 4.42 22.98
C TRP A 45 -2.86 5.06 23.82
N THR A 46 -2.52 6.10 24.58
CA THR A 46 -3.45 6.79 25.50
C THR A 46 -3.31 8.31 25.40
N GLU A 47 -4.33 9.03 25.88
CA GLU A 47 -4.34 10.49 25.99
C GLU A 47 -4.01 11.19 24.66
N ASN A 48 -3.02 12.09 24.65
CA ASN A 48 -2.62 12.87 23.47
C ASN A 48 -2.17 11.99 22.30
N ARG A 49 -1.72 10.75 22.54
CA ARG A 49 -1.36 9.83 21.45
C ARG A 49 -2.56 9.44 20.59
N LEU A 50 -3.79 9.47 21.13
CA LEU A 50 -4.99 9.26 20.33
C LEU A 50 -5.28 10.43 19.39
N VAL A 51 -4.88 11.64 19.78
CA VAL A 51 -4.96 12.83 18.93
C VAL A 51 -3.97 12.70 17.77
N GLU A 52 -2.75 12.23 18.04
CA GLU A 52 -1.73 11.98 16.99
C GLU A 52 -2.23 11.00 15.92
N VAL A 53 -2.96 9.94 16.32
CA VAL A 53 -3.57 9.00 15.35
C VAL A 53 -4.60 9.69 14.46
N TYR A 54 -5.45 10.53 15.04
CA TYR A 54 -6.41 11.30 14.26
C TYR A 54 -5.74 12.32 13.34
N GLU A 55 -4.72 13.03 13.85
CA GLU A 55 -3.93 13.97 13.05
C GLU A 55 -3.23 13.27 11.89
N GLU A 56 -2.77 12.05 12.08
CA GLU A 56 -2.21 11.24 11.00
C GLU A 56 -3.25 10.82 9.97
N LEU A 57 -4.44 10.37 10.41
CA LEU A 57 -5.53 10.04 9.51
C LEU A 57 -5.83 11.21 8.57
N VAL A 58 -5.98 12.43 9.10
CA VAL A 58 -6.35 13.61 8.30
C VAL A 58 -5.18 14.20 7.48
N LYS A 59 -3.96 13.67 7.61
CA LYS A 59 -2.86 13.96 6.67
C LYS A 59 -2.99 13.19 5.36
N ASN A 60 -3.82 12.15 5.31
CA ASN A 60 -4.20 11.53 4.05
C ASN A 60 -5.03 12.53 3.23
N THR A 61 -4.86 12.52 1.91
CA THR A 61 -5.75 13.29 1.04
C THR A 61 -7.11 12.63 1.06
N HIS A 62 -8.11 13.35 1.54
CA HIS A 62 -9.47 12.84 1.73
C HIS A 62 -10.51 13.84 1.19
N GLY A 63 -11.70 13.35 0.91
CA GLY A 63 -12.87 14.11 0.51
C GLY A 63 -14.02 13.99 1.52
N GLU A 64 -15.24 13.91 0.99
CA GLU A 64 -16.45 13.77 1.81
C GLU A 64 -16.66 12.36 2.37
N GLU A 65 -15.94 11.36 1.85
CA GLU A 65 -15.98 9.99 2.33
C GLU A 65 -15.59 9.89 3.81
N LEU A 66 -14.70 10.76 4.30
CA LEU A 66 -14.25 10.80 5.69
C LEU A 66 -15.43 10.83 6.69
N ALA A 67 -16.56 11.44 6.32
CA ALA A 67 -17.77 11.50 7.14
C ALA A 67 -18.50 10.15 7.32
N TYR A 68 -18.07 9.11 6.59
CA TYR A 68 -18.59 7.75 6.66
C TYR A 68 -17.67 6.81 7.47
N LEU A 69 -16.52 7.28 7.92
CA LEU A 69 -15.68 6.59 8.89
C LEU A 69 -16.06 7.07 10.30
N LYS A 70 -16.40 6.13 11.20
CA LYS A 70 -16.83 6.47 12.56
C LYS A 70 -15.76 6.26 13.61
N THR A 71 -15.03 5.15 13.51
CA THR A 71 -14.14 4.72 14.60
C THR A 71 -12.81 4.21 14.06
N ILE A 72 -11.73 4.47 14.79
CA ILE A 72 -10.46 3.74 14.67
C ILE A 72 -10.20 3.06 16.03
N ASN A 73 -10.03 1.75 16.03
CA ASN A 73 -9.72 0.98 17.23
C ASN A 73 -8.24 0.56 17.21
N LEU A 74 -7.57 0.73 18.35
CA LEU A 74 -6.14 0.47 18.53
C LEU A 74 -5.98 -0.73 19.48
N TYR A 75 -5.48 -1.85 18.97
CA TYR A 75 -5.35 -3.10 19.73
C TYR A 75 -3.89 -3.45 20.00
N SER A 76 -3.66 -4.01 21.18
CA SER A 76 -2.33 -4.47 21.58
C SER A 76 -1.81 -5.60 20.68
N GLY A 77 -2.71 -6.48 20.23
CA GLY A 77 -2.41 -7.61 19.35
C GLY A 77 -3.60 -7.90 18.44
N ASN A 78 -3.44 -8.83 17.51
CA ASN A 78 -4.52 -9.28 16.66
C ASN A 78 -5.41 -10.31 17.41
N PRO A 79 -6.71 -10.03 17.64
CA PRO A 79 -7.61 -10.92 18.38
C PRO A 79 -7.89 -12.24 17.67
N SER A 80 -7.66 -12.31 16.36
CA SER A 80 -7.76 -13.54 15.56
C SER A 80 -6.45 -14.34 15.55
N GLY A 81 -5.39 -13.84 16.20
CA GLY A 81 -4.06 -14.47 16.23
C GLY A 81 -3.29 -14.40 14.91
N GLY A 82 -3.74 -13.59 13.97
CA GLY A 82 -3.12 -13.40 12.66
C GLY A 82 -1.98 -12.38 12.66
N LYS A 83 -1.32 -12.27 11.50
CA LYS A 83 -0.25 -11.29 11.26
C LYS A 83 -0.76 -9.99 10.66
N GLU A 84 -2.07 -9.87 10.40
CA GLU A 84 -2.65 -8.64 9.86
C GLU A 84 -2.40 -7.50 10.85
N GLU A 85 -1.95 -6.35 10.34
CA GLU A 85 -1.71 -5.15 11.14
C GLU A 85 -2.90 -4.19 11.15
N GLY A 86 -3.87 -4.40 10.26
CA GLY A 86 -5.06 -3.58 10.12
C GLY A 86 -6.25 -4.35 9.53
N LEU A 87 -7.45 -3.80 9.70
CA LEU A 87 -8.66 -4.25 9.02
C LEU A 87 -9.69 -3.13 8.93
N TYR A 88 -10.13 -2.82 7.71
CA TYR A 88 -11.29 -1.98 7.47
C TYR A 88 -12.60 -2.78 7.50
N ASN A 89 -13.54 -2.32 8.32
CA ASN A 89 -14.86 -2.93 8.49
C ASN A 89 -15.94 -2.00 7.93
N ALA A 90 -16.52 -2.41 6.80
CA ALA A 90 -17.58 -1.68 6.13
C ALA A 90 -18.97 -2.29 6.36
N SER A 91 -19.99 -1.45 6.31
CA SER A 91 -21.38 -1.89 6.18
C SER A 91 -22.08 -1.05 5.12
N TYR A 92 -22.84 -1.70 4.24
CA TYR A 92 -23.70 -1.05 3.26
C TYR A 92 -25.02 -1.80 3.14
N LYS A 93 -26.02 -1.13 2.57
CA LYS A 93 -27.33 -1.72 2.29
C LYS A 93 -27.71 -1.50 0.84
N LYS A 94 -28.36 -2.50 0.25
CA LYS A 94 -29.02 -2.43 -1.05
C LYS A 94 -30.47 -2.00 -0.83
N VAL A 95 -30.87 -0.88 -1.41
CA VAL A 95 -32.22 -0.33 -1.31
C VAL A 95 -32.85 -0.34 -2.69
N GLN A 96 -34.06 -0.87 -2.80
CA GLN A 96 -34.82 -0.82 -4.04
C GLN A 96 -35.64 0.45 -4.10
N LEU A 97 -35.49 1.21 -5.18
CA LEU A 97 -36.08 2.52 -5.34
C LEU A 97 -36.57 2.68 -6.78
N LEU A 98 -37.88 2.79 -6.95
CA LEU A 98 -38.53 2.86 -8.27
C LEU A 98 -38.12 1.71 -9.22
N GLY A 99 -37.90 0.51 -8.67
CA GLY A 99 -37.47 -0.66 -9.43
C GLY A 99 -35.97 -0.74 -9.75
N LYS A 100 -35.17 0.30 -9.43
CA LYS A 100 -33.71 0.28 -9.51
C LYS A 100 -33.10 -0.04 -8.14
N GLU A 101 -32.01 -0.80 -8.09
CA GLU A 101 -31.25 -1.04 -6.86
C GLU A 101 -30.21 0.07 -6.66
N LYS A 102 -30.14 0.64 -5.45
CA LYS A 102 -29.12 1.60 -5.04
C LYS A 102 -28.38 1.04 -3.82
N VAL A 103 -27.05 1.03 -3.89
CA VAL A 103 -26.18 0.70 -2.77
C VAL A 103 -25.92 1.97 -1.96
N VAL A 104 -26.00 1.87 -0.64
CA VAL A 104 -25.75 2.99 0.28
C VAL A 104 -24.80 2.55 1.38
N LEU A 105 -23.64 3.21 1.48
CA LEU A 105 -22.67 2.98 2.55
C LEU A 105 -23.21 3.50 3.88
N SER A 106 -23.02 2.73 4.95
CA SER A 106 -23.33 3.13 6.33
C SER A 106 -22.31 4.15 6.82
N LYS A 107 -22.69 4.96 7.82
CA LYS A 107 -21.77 5.90 8.49
C LYS A 107 -21.05 5.32 9.71
N ASN A 108 -21.28 4.05 10.02
CA ASN A 108 -20.70 3.37 11.18
C ASN A 108 -19.51 2.47 10.81
N ASN A 109 -18.81 2.76 9.72
CA ASN A 109 -17.62 1.98 9.33
C ASN A 109 -16.48 2.27 10.31
N PHE A 110 -15.53 1.35 10.43
CA PHE A 110 -14.41 1.51 11.34
C PHE A 110 -13.16 0.80 10.84
N ILE A 111 -12.01 1.26 11.33
CA ILE A 111 -10.70 0.64 11.09
C ILE A 111 -10.23 0.05 12.42
N ASP A 112 -9.77 -1.19 12.39
CA ASP A 112 -9.05 -1.82 13.47
C ASP A 112 -7.55 -1.82 13.13
N LEU A 113 -6.71 -1.40 14.06
CA LEU A 113 -5.24 -1.48 13.95
C LEU A 113 -4.71 -2.41 15.03
N TYR A 114 -3.88 -3.37 14.65
CA TYR A 114 -3.41 -4.46 15.49
C TYR A 114 -1.91 -4.35 15.79
N ASN A 115 -1.47 -5.17 16.75
CA ASN A 115 -0.05 -5.35 17.11
C ASN A 115 0.63 -4.05 17.54
N LEU A 116 -0.12 -3.13 18.16
CA LEU A 116 0.38 -1.82 18.56
C LEU A 116 1.15 -1.84 19.89
N LYS A 117 1.24 -2.99 20.55
CA LYS A 117 2.00 -3.15 21.80
C LYS A 117 3.47 -2.78 21.64
N ASP A 118 4.05 -3.10 20.50
CA ASP A 118 5.49 -2.88 20.26
C ASP A 118 5.71 -1.68 19.31
N LYS A 119 4.67 -0.84 19.11
CA LYS A 119 4.70 0.35 18.27
C LYS A 119 4.56 1.60 19.14
N ASP A 120 5.59 2.44 19.13
CA ASP A 120 5.69 3.60 20.02
C ASP A 120 5.47 4.93 19.29
N LYS A 121 5.34 4.89 17.97
CA LYS A 121 5.14 6.10 17.17
C LYS A 121 4.14 5.85 16.06
N VAL A 122 3.50 6.93 15.61
CA VAL A 122 2.50 6.89 14.55
C VAL A 122 3.13 6.40 13.25
N GLU A 123 4.40 6.77 13.02
CA GLU A 123 5.22 6.32 11.89
C GLU A 123 5.28 4.79 11.75
N ASP A 124 5.14 4.04 12.86
CA ASP A 124 5.25 2.58 12.87
C ASP A 124 4.03 1.89 12.24
N PHE A 125 2.91 2.61 12.05
CA PHE A 125 1.70 2.10 11.40
C PHE A 125 1.02 3.11 10.45
N ALA A 126 1.64 4.27 10.18
CA ALA A 126 1.04 5.27 9.30
C ALA A 126 0.69 4.72 7.91
N LYS A 127 1.54 3.85 7.35
CA LYS A 127 1.24 3.16 6.08
C LYS A 127 0.04 2.22 6.21
N THR A 128 -0.01 1.42 7.27
CA THR A 128 -1.16 0.54 7.56
C THR A 128 -2.44 1.34 7.70
N LEU A 129 -2.44 2.42 8.48
CA LEU A 129 -3.60 3.31 8.61
C LEU A 129 -4.05 3.90 7.26
N SER A 130 -3.09 4.33 6.44
CA SER A 130 -3.39 4.87 5.10
C SER A 130 -3.94 3.79 4.15
N HIS A 131 -3.44 2.56 4.26
CA HIS A 131 -3.93 1.40 3.51
C HIS A 131 -5.37 1.06 3.90
N GLU A 132 -5.66 0.92 5.21
CA GLU A 132 -7.02 0.65 5.68
C GLU A 132 -8.00 1.77 5.30
N TYR A 133 -7.53 3.03 5.36
CA TYR A 133 -8.30 4.16 4.85
C TYR A 133 -8.50 4.11 3.33
N GLY A 134 -7.55 3.53 2.59
CA GLY A 134 -7.68 3.28 1.15
C GLY A 134 -8.81 2.32 0.80
N HIS A 135 -9.06 1.28 1.60
CA HIS A 135 -10.25 0.45 1.43
C HIS A 135 -11.54 1.25 1.65
N HIS A 136 -11.56 2.11 2.68
CA HIS A 136 -12.70 3.00 2.97
C HIS A 136 -12.99 3.95 1.81
N PHE A 137 -11.97 4.66 1.35
CA PHE A 137 -12.04 5.59 0.24
C PHE A 137 -12.56 4.91 -1.03
N THR A 138 -11.96 3.77 -1.37
CA THR A 138 -12.33 3.07 -2.61
C THR A 138 -13.77 2.57 -2.57
N LEU A 139 -14.18 1.91 -1.48
CA LEU A 139 -15.55 1.41 -1.38
C LEU A 139 -16.58 2.54 -1.43
N TYR A 140 -16.30 3.67 -0.77
CA TYR A 140 -17.17 4.83 -0.81
C TYR A 140 -17.39 5.31 -2.24
N TYR A 141 -16.30 5.52 -2.99
CA TYR A 141 -16.40 6.06 -4.35
C TYR A 141 -16.90 5.03 -5.37
N LEU A 142 -16.64 3.74 -5.21
CA LEU A 142 -17.30 2.70 -6.01
C LEU A 142 -18.83 2.74 -5.84
N ILE A 143 -19.31 2.88 -4.60
CA ILE A 143 -20.74 2.97 -4.31
C ILE A 143 -21.31 4.28 -4.84
N LYS A 144 -20.65 5.41 -4.59
CA LYS A 144 -21.16 6.73 -4.98
C LYS A 144 -21.15 6.92 -6.49
N TYR A 145 -20.02 6.62 -7.14
CA TYR A 145 -19.77 6.94 -8.54
C TYR A 145 -20.30 5.87 -9.49
N GLU A 146 -20.25 4.60 -9.10
CA GLU A 146 -20.63 3.47 -9.96
C GLU A 146 -21.82 2.66 -9.45
N ASN A 147 -22.29 2.92 -8.22
CA ASN A 147 -23.33 2.12 -7.56
C ASN A 147 -22.94 0.62 -7.48
N LYS A 148 -21.66 0.35 -7.25
CA LYS A 148 -21.07 -1.00 -7.17
C LYS A 148 -20.31 -1.21 -5.88
N THR A 149 -20.05 -2.48 -5.58
CA THR A 149 -19.18 -2.92 -4.48
C THR A 149 -18.05 -3.78 -5.03
N PHE A 150 -17.14 -4.22 -4.16
CA PHE A 150 -16.06 -5.13 -4.56
C PHE A 150 -16.56 -6.45 -5.15
N GLU A 151 -17.75 -6.93 -4.79
CA GLU A 151 -18.38 -8.13 -5.40
C GLU A 151 -18.61 -7.99 -6.91
N GLN A 152 -18.61 -6.75 -7.42
CA GLN A 152 -18.91 -6.39 -8.81
C GLN A 152 -17.69 -5.78 -9.51
N TRP A 153 -16.49 -6.00 -8.96
CA TRP A 153 -15.26 -5.32 -9.36
C TRP A 153 -14.97 -5.43 -10.87
N LYS A 154 -15.18 -6.58 -11.50
CA LYS A 154 -14.94 -6.78 -12.94
C LYS A 154 -15.80 -5.89 -13.84
N ASP A 155 -16.95 -5.45 -13.34
CA ASP A 155 -17.85 -4.60 -14.11
C ASP A 155 -17.48 -3.12 -13.96
N THR A 156 -16.54 -2.77 -13.07
CA THR A 156 -16.23 -1.36 -12.73
C THR A 156 -15.40 -0.65 -13.79
N GLU A 157 -15.56 0.66 -13.89
CA GLU A 157 -14.61 1.51 -14.63
C GLU A 157 -13.22 1.46 -13.99
N LEU A 158 -13.13 1.35 -12.66
CA LEU A 158 -11.88 1.18 -11.92
C LEU A 158 -11.05 -0.01 -12.43
N TYR A 159 -11.68 -1.18 -12.59
CA TYR A 159 -11.01 -2.40 -13.07
C TYR A 159 -10.37 -2.21 -14.45
N ARG A 160 -11.06 -1.52 -15.36
CA ARG A 160 -10.55 -1.19 -16.69
C ARG A 160 -9.46 -0.13 -16.63
N ALA A 161 -9.66 0.93 -15.85
CA ALA A 161 -8.70 2.01 -15.67
C ALA A 161 -7.38 1.51 -15.06
N ARG A 162 -7.44 0.50 -14.19
CA ARG A 162 -6.29 -0.17 -13.59
C ARG A 162 -5.64 -1.21 -14.51
N ASN A 163 -6.21 -1.45 -15.70
CA ASN A 163 -5.78 -2.44 -16.69
C ASN A 163 -5.66 -3.87 -16.12
N LEU A 164 -6.62 -4.28 -15.31
CA LEU A 164 -6.55 -5.58 -14.60
C LEU A 164 -7.06 -6.76 -15.44
N GLU A 165 -7.59 -6.50 -16.63
CA GLU A 165 -8.02 -7.53 -17.61
C GLU A 165 -6.88 -8.45 -18.05
N GLU A 166 -5.65 -7.91 -18.09
CA GLU A 166 -4.43 -8.64 -18.44
C GLU A 166 -3.96 -9.61 -17.33
N PHE A 167 -4.52 -9.50 -16.13
CA PHE A 167 -4.04 -10.20 -14.93
C PHE A 167 -5.06 -11.20 -14.41
N GLN A 168 -5.10 -12.40 -15.00
CA GLN A 168 -6.06 -13.46 -14.68
C GLN A 168 -6.05 -13.92 -13.21
N LYS A 169 -4.96 -13.67 -12.47
CA LYS A 169 -4.85 -14.00 -11.05
C LYS A 169 -5.64 -13.04 -10.15
N VAL A 170 -6.04 -11.87 -10.63
CA VAL A 170 -6.76 -10.88 -9.81
C VAL A 170 -8.14 -11.43 -9.42
N THR A 171 -8.47 -11.35 -8.14
CA THR A 171 -9.76 -11.79 -7.58
C THR A 171 -10.26 -10.82 -6.51
N GLU A 172 -11.49 -11.01 -6.02
CA GLU A 172 -12.02 -10.27 -4.85
C GLU A 172 -11.68 -10.91 -3.50
N SER A 173 -11.02 -12.06 -3.52
CA SER A 173 -10.67 -12.87 -2.35
C SER A 173 -9.17 -13.16 -2.32
N TYR A 174 -8.71 -13.77 -1.23
CA TYR A 174 -7.31 -14.15 -1.06
C TYR A 174 -6.94 -15.52 -1.64
N VAL A 175 -7.76 -16.10 -2.52
CA VAL A 175 -7.53 -17.44 -3.09
C VAL A 175 -6.19 -17.55 -3.85
N ASN A 176 -5.73 -16.44 -4.43
CA ASN A 176 -4.46 -16.38 -5.16
C ASN A 176 -3.35 -15.65 -4.39
N GLY A 177 -3.57 -15.28 -3.13
CA GLY A 177 -2.70 -14.41 -2.34
C GLY A 177 -3.34 -13.04 -2.09
N HIS A 178 -2.91 -12.36 -1.02
CA HIS A 178 -3.38 -11.01 -0.68
C HIS A 178 -3.06 -10.01 -1.79
N GLU A 179 -1.86 -10.12 -2.36
CA GLU A 179 -1.37 -9.25 -3.42
C GLU A 179 -2.20 -9.32 -4.72
N TRP A 180 -3.02 -10.37 -4.88
CA TRP A 180 -3.91 -10.52 -6.04
C TRP A 180 -5.35 -10.11 -5.76
N SER A 181 -5.67 -9.68 -4.54
CA SER A 181 -7.00 -9.18 -4.24
C SER A 181 -7.16 -7.74 -4.74
N ILE A 182 -8.23 -7.47 -5.50
CA ILE A 182 -8.58 -6.13 -5.94
C ILE A 182 -8.73 -5.17 -4.76
N THR A 183 -9.21 -5.64 -3.61
CA THR A 183 -9.40 -4.81 -2.41
C THR A 183 -8.07 -4.28 -1.88
N GLU A 184 -7.02 -5.10 -1.94
CA GLU A 184 -5.67 -4.76 -1.50
C GLU A 184 -5.00 -3.86 -2.54
N ILE A 185 -5.07 -4.24 -3.83
CA ILE A 185 -4.48 -3.46 -4.93
C ILE A 185 -4.95 -2.00 -4.89
N VAL A 186 -6.26 -1.76 -4.75
CA VAL A 186 -6.80 -0.39 -4.75
C VAL A 186 -6.52 0.37 -3.46
N ALA A 187 -6.36 -0.31 -2.33
CA ALA A 187 -5.90 0.32 -1.10
C ALA A 187 -4.44 0.76 -1.22
N GLU A 188 -3.60 -0.02 -1.89
CA GLU A 188 -2.22 0.36 -2.18
C GLU A 188 -2.13 1.47 -3.24
N ASP A 189 -3.02 1.47 -4.24
CA ASP A 189 -3.17 2.60 -5.17
C ASP A 189 -3.52 3.88 -4.42
N TYR A 190 -4.44 3.80 -3.45
CA TYR A 190 -4.76 4.93 -2.57
C TYR A 190 -3.53 5.39 -1.79
N VAL A 191 -2.76 4.48 -1.19
CA VAL A 191 -1.52 4.86 -0.50
C VAL A 191 -0.58 5.59 -1.45
N GLN A 192 -0.44 5.16 -2.71
CA GLN A 192 0.39 5.84 -3.69
C GLN A 192 -0.13 7.26 -4.01
N PHE A 193 -1.40 7.41 -4.38
CA PHE A 193 -1.96 8.70 -4.78
C PHE A 193 -2.21 9.68 -3.62
N TYR A 194 -2.80 9.18 -2.54
CA TYR A 194 -3.46 9.99 -1.53
C TYR A 194 -2.99 9.69 -0.10
N GLY A 195 -2.17 8.66 0.09
CA GLY A 195 -1.58 8.33 1.38
C GLY A 195 -0.81 9.50 1.99
N SER A 196 -0.77 9.55 3.32
CA SER A 196 -0.11 10.62 4.08
C SER A 196 1.39 10.71 3.77
N PRO A 197 2.03 11.88 3.98
CA PRO A 197 3.48 12.00 3.89
C PRO A 197 4.24 11.05 4.83
N THR A 198 3.66 10.74 6.00
CA THR A 198 4.25 9.81 6.97
C THR A 198 4.21 8.37 6.45
N ALA A 199 3.10 7.95 5.84
CA ALA A 199 2.98 6.64 5.20
C ALA A 199 3.96 6.43 4.05
N LYS A 200 4.27 7.52 3.34
CA LYS A 200 5.19 7.56 2.19
C LYS A 200 6.64 7.87 2.58
N ARG A 201 6.98 7.77 3.86
CA ARG A 201 8.31 8.11 4.37
C ARG A 201 9.42 7.36 3.63
N ILE A 202 10.46 8.10 3.25
CA ILE A 202 11.65 7.56 2.59
C ILE A 202 12.63 7.04 3.64
N TYR A 203 13.08 5.80 3.44
CA TYR A 203 14.15 5.18 4.22
C TYR A 203 15.43 5.12 3.38
N TYR A 204 16.56 5.46 3.99
CA TYR A 204 17.84 5.46 3.30
C TYR A 204 18.52 4.11 3.42
N PHE A 205 18.97 3.59 2.29
CA PHE A 205 19.75 2.36 2.20
C PHE A 205 21.11 2.65 1.58
N GLU A 206 22.12 1.95 2.07
CA GLU A 206 23.50 2.07 1.61
C GLU A 206 23.89 0.81 0.83
N ASP A 207 24.48 1.02 -0.34
CA ASP A 207 25.08 -0.07 -1.10
C ASP A 207 26.33 -0.62 -0.37
N ILE A 208 27.02 -1.63 -0.94
CA ILE A 208 28.16 -2.23 -0.25
C ILE A 208 29.31 -1.25 0.00
N MET A 209 29.51 -0.27 -0.89
CA MET A 209 30.51 0.78 -0.73
C MET A 209 30.12 1.76 0.38
N GLY A 210 28.86 2.22 0.36
CA GLY A 210 28.29 3.08 1.40
C GLY A 210 28.43 2.44 2.79
N ARG A 211 28.03 1.17 2.92
CA ARG A 211 28.12 0.43 4.19
C ARG A 211 29.55 0.26 4.69
N TYR A 212 30.52 0.10 3.78
CA TYR A 212 31.93 0.05 4.16
C TYR A 212 32.38 1.40 4.74
N TYR A 213 32.15 2.51 4.03
CA TYR A 213 32.61 3.83 4.47
C TYR A 213 31.87 4.36 5.70
N SER A 214 30.59 3.98 5.90
CA SER A 214 29.82 4.33 7.09
C SER A 214 30.11 3.43 8.30
N GLY A 215 30.88 2.35 8.12
CA GLY A 215 31.17 1.38 9.17
C GLY A 215 29.98 0.46 9.52
N THR A 216 29.00 0.32 8.63
CA THR A 216 27.81 -0.52 8.82
C THR A 216 27.91 -1.87 8.11
N ILE A 217 28.99 -2.15 7.38
CA ILE A 217 29.19 -3.38 6.57
C ILE A 217 28.98 -4.70 7.33
N ASN A 218 29.26 -4.72 8.64
CA ASN A 218 29.09 -5.89 9.50
C ASN A 218 27.78 -5.88 10.31
N LYS A 219 26.95 -4.85 10.16
CA LYS A 219 25.65 -4.77 10.83
C LYS A 219 24.62 -5.57 10.04
N SER A 220 23.78 -6.32 10.76
CA SER A 220 22.63 -6.97 10.15
C SER A 220 21.67 -5.88 9.66
N SER A 221 21.42 -5.82 8.36
CA SER A 221 20.35 -4.99 7.81
C SER A 221 19.02 -5.71 8.02
N SER A 222 18.23 -5.30 9.01
CA SER A 222 16.82 -5.67 9.11
C SER A 222 15.96 -4.54 8.57
N TYR A 223 15.03 -4.86 7.67
CA TYR A 223 14.04 -3.92 7.16
C TYR A 223 12.66 -4.56 7.22
N ASN A 224 11.64 -3.71 7.22
CA ASN A 224 10.24 -4.12 7.19
C ASN A 224 9.68 -3.96 5.77
N TYR A 225 8.89 -4.93 5.31
CA TYR A 225 8.14 -4.84 4.05
C TYR A 225 7.10 -3.70 4.04
N SER A 226 6.81 -3.08 5.18
CA SER A 226 6.01 -1.87 5.26
C SER A 226 6.75 -0.61 4.76
N ILE A 227 8.07 -0.65 4.53
CA ILE A 227 8.82 0.50 4.04
C ILE A 227 8.36 0.87 2.62
N TYR A 228 7.86 2.10 2.45
CA TYR A 228 7.22 2.54 1.22
C TYR A 228 8.15 2.54 0.01
N ASN A 229 9.35 3.09 0.13
CA ASN A 229 10.29 3.23 -1.00
C ASN A 229 11.01 1.94 -1.41
N ILE A 230 10.64 0.78 -0.84
CA ILE A 230 11.11 -0.56 -1.27
C ILE A 230 9.95 -1.50 -1.62
N ASN A 231 8.75 -1.22 -1.08
CA ASN A 231 7.55 -2.02 -1.29
C ASN A 231 6.32 -1.10 -1.35
N PRO A 232 6.17 -0.29 -2.41
CA PRO A 232 5.06 0.66 -2.53
C PRO A 232 3.70 -0.03 -2.70
N GLN A 233 3.71 -1.25 -3.24
CA GLN A 233 2.57 -2.16 -3.36
C GLN A 233 3.08 -3.61 -3.23
N GLU A 234 2.26 -4.51 -2.70
CA GLU A 234 2.57 -5.93 -2.51
C GLU A 234 2.72 -6.65 -3.85
N ASN A 235 1.88 -6.31 -4.83
CA ASN A 235 1.90 -6.93 -6.14
C ASN A 235 2.95 -6.30 -7.07
N ARG A 236 4.08 -6.97 -7.27
CA ARG A 236 5.17 -6.45 -8.11
C ARG A 236 5.00 -6.74 -9.61
N GLN A 237 3.97 -7.51 -9.98
CA GLN A 237 3.71 -7.91 -11.36
C GLN A 237 2.80 -6.92 -12.10
N ILE A 238 1.97 -6.16 -11.37
CA ILE A 238 1.17 -5.07 -11.94
C ILE A 238 1.95 -3.74 -11.94
N PRO A 239 1.72 -2.83 -12.90
CA PRO A 239 2.29 -1.48 -12.87
C PRO A 239 1.94 -0.72 -11.59
N LEU A 240 2.78 0.25 -11.22
CA LEU A 240 2.46 1.17 -10.12
C LEU A 240 1.29 2.07 -10.50
N ALA A 241 0.58 2.62 -9.52
CA ALA A 241 -0.66 3.36 -9.75
C ALA A 241 -0.43 4.59 -10.67
N LEU A 242 0.66 5.32 -10.45
CA LEU A 242 1.03 6.50 -11.26
C LEU A 242 1.50 6.19 -12.68
N GLU A 243 1.79 4.94 -12.96
CA GLU A 243 2.19 4.51 -14.29
C GLU A 243 0.99 4.30 -15.21
N LEU A 244 -0.23 4.51 -14.71
CA LEU A 244 -1.48 4.30 -15.41
C LEU A 244 -2.27 5.62 -15.47
N PRO A 245 -2.10 6.44 -16.52
CA PRO A 245 -2.81 7.72 -16.66
C PRO A 245 -4.33 7.60 -16.52
N LYS A 246 -4.92 6.55 -17.12
CA LYS A 246 -6.37 6.28 -17.03
C LYS A 246 -6.86 6.05 -15.60
N LEU A 247 -6.01 5.51 -14.72
CA LEU A 247 -6.33 5.31 -13.30
C LEU A 247 -6.38 6.64 -12.55
N ILE A 248 -5.43 7.55 -12.86
CA ILE A 248 -5.41 8.91 -12.31
C ILE A 248 -6.70 9.63 -12.71
N GLU A 249 -7.03 9.65 -14.01
CA GLU A 249 -8.25 10.28 -14.53
C GLU A 249 -9.52 9.72 -13.90
N TYR A 250 -9.59 8.38 -13.72
CA TYR A 250 -10.69 7.74 -13.04
C TYR A 250 -10.87 8.27 -11.63
N TRP A 251 -9.80 8.30 -10.83
CA TRP A 251 -9.89 8.72 -9.43
C TRP A 251 -10.21 10.21 -9.29
N GLU A 252 -9.61 11.08 -10.10
CA GLU A 252 -9.91 12.51 -10.08
C GLU A 252 -11.39 12.76 -10.42
N ARG A 253 -11.94 12.04 -11.40
CA ARG A 253 -13.36 12.14 -11.78
C ARG A 253 -14.30 11.55 -10.73
N ALA A 254 -13.98 10.37 -10.21
CA ALA A 254 -14.84 9.66 -9.26
C ALA A 254 -14.88 10.36 -7.89
N SER A 255 -13.72 10.85 -7.45
CA SER A 255 -13.56 11.44 -6.12
C SER A 255 -13.75 12.95 -6.07
N GLY A 256 -13.44 13.65 -7.17
CA GLY A 256 -13.29 15.11 -7.19
C GLY A 256 -12.01 15.58 -6.48
N VAL A 257 -11.11 14.67 -6.11
CA VAL A 257 -9.84 14.94 -5.44
C VAL A 257 -8.73 14.83 -6.47
N GLU A 258 -7.92 15.88 -6.59
CA GLU A 258 -6.79 15.91 -7.53
C GLU A 258 -5.61 15.07 -7.00
N VAL A 259 -4.96 14.31 -7.88
CA VAL A 259 -3.71 13.62 -7.53
C VAL A 259 -2.59 14.65 -7.50
N ALA A 260 -2.00 14.86 -6.33
CA ALA A 260 -1.00 15.90 -6.09
C ALA A 260 0.32 15.74 -6.91
N HIS A 261 0.48 14.65 -7.65
CA HIS A 261 1.73 14.32 -8.31
C HIS A 261 1.51 13.62 -9.65
N LYS A 262 2.25 14.10 -10.67
CA LYS A 262 2.29 13.53 -12.01
C LYS A 262 3.75 13.36 -12.39
N ILE A 263 4.25 12.13 -12.33
CA ILE A 263 5.60 11.79 -12.80
C ILE A 263 5.46 11.25 -14.21
N VAL A 264 6.16 11.84 -15.16
CA VAL A 264 5.90 11.58 -16.58
C VAL A 264 7.00 10.79 -17.27
N SER A 265 8.20 10.68 -16.68
CA SER A 265 9.30 9.93 -17.29
C SER A 265 9.84 8.83 -16.40
N ARG A 266 9.97 7.61 -16.94
CA ARG A 266 10.56 6.48 -16.22
C ARG A 266 12.09 6.59 -16.17
N PRO A 267 12.73 6.19 -15.06
CA PRO A 267 14.17 5.98 -15.04
C PRO A 267 14.53 4.72 -15.84
N ASN A 268 15.60 4.77 -16.63
CA ASN A 268 16.20 3.62 -17.29
C ASN A 268 17.31 3.05 -16.40
N LEU A 269 17.36 1.74 -16.19
CA LEU A 269 18.31 1.06 -15.32
C LEU A 269 19.22 0.14 -16.15
N ALA A 270 20.54 0.23 -15.93
CA ALA A 270 21.54 -0.55 -16.63
C ALA A 270 22.60 -1.12 -15.69
N LEU A 271 23.14 -2.30 -16.06
CA LEU A 271 24.38 -2.83 -15.50
C LEU A 271 25.53 -2.32 -16.36
N VAL A 272 26.22 -1.28 -15.91
CA VAL A 272 27.21 -0.57 -16.73
C VAL A 272 28.62 -1.13 -16.62
N ASP A 273 28.91 -1.90 -15.56
CA ASP A 273 30.22 -2.50 -15.36
C ASP A 273 30.15 -3.81 -14.54
N ALA A 274 31.08 -4.72 -14.83
CA ALA A 274 31.27 -6.00 -14.16
C ALA A 274 32.78 -6.32 -14.07
N GLU A 275 33.43 -5.79 -13.05
CA GLU A 275 34.88 -5.85 -12.88
C GLU A 275 35.33 -7.05 -12.05
N ASN A 276 36.25 -7.85 -12.59
CA ASN A 276 36.89 -8.94 -11.86
C ASN A 276 37.99 -8.39 -10.91
N LEU A 277 37.78 -8.53 -9.61
CA LEU A 277 38.70 -8.07 -8.57
C LEU A 277 39.74 -9.14 -8.17
N GLY A 278 39.69 -10.33 -8.77
CA GLY A 278 40.43 -11.54 -8.40
C GLY A 278 39.70 -12.39 -7.36
N TYR A 279 40.19 -13.60 -7.11
CA TYR A 279 39.67 -14.52 -6.08
C TYR A 279 38.16 -14.81 -6.20
N ASP A 280 37.67 -14.96 -7.43
CA ASP A 280 36.25 -15.15 -7.75
C ASP A 280 35.34 -14.03 -7.21
N LYS A 281 35.91 -12.82 -7.07
CA LYS A 281 35.19 -11.61 -6.63
C LYS A 281 34.93 -10.70 -7.82
N ILE A 282 33.67 -10.40 -8.05
CA ILE A 282 33.23 -9.49 -9.11
C ILE A 282 32.52 -8.30 -8.46
N ARG A 283 32.87 -7.10 -8.90
CA ARG A 283 32.19 -5.85 -8.60
C ARG A 283 31.23 -5.56 -9.74
N HIS A 284 29.98 -5.27 -9.42
CA HIS A 284 28.99 -4.83 -10.40
C HIS A 284 28.59 -3.39 -10.11
N THR A 285 28.51 -2.58 -11.15
CA THR A 285 28.04 -1.19 -11.07
C THR A 285 26.75 -1.05 -11.84
N LEU A 286 25.68 -0.68 -11.15
CA LEU A 286 24.42 -0.30 -11.75
C LEU A 286 24.31 1.22 -11.82
N GLN A 287 23.74 1.73 -12.91
CA GLN A 287 23.43 3.14 -13.08
C GLN A 287 22.02 3.31 -13.62
N TRP A 288 21.42 4.47 -13.34
CA TRP A 288 20.11 4.80 -13.89
C TRP A 288 19.98 6.24 -14.36
N SER A 289 19.06 6.47 -15.29
CA SER A 289 18.74 7.79 -15.81
C SER A 289 17.78 8.54 -14.88
N LYS A 290 17.67 9.85 -15.11
CA LYS A 290 16.78 10.71 -14.32
C LYS A 290 15.32 10.48 -14.70
N SER A 291 14.47 10.55 -13.70
CA SER A 291 13.02 10.67 -13.83
C SER A 291 12.61 12.12 -13.54
N ALA A 292 11.57 12.60 -14.22
CA ALA A 292 11.05 13.95 -14.06
C ALA A 292 9.52 13.98 -14.02
N ASP A 293 8.99 15.02 -13.38
CA ASP A 293 7.57 15.36 -13.41
C ASP A 293 7.16 16.07 -14.71
N GLU A 294 5.87 16.33 -14.85
CA GLU A 294 5.29 17.02 -16.01
C GLU A 294 5.89 18.41 -16.31
N ASN A 295 6.56 19.03 -15.32
CA ASN A 295 7.24 20.31 -15.45
C ASN A 295 8.74 20.15 -15.75
N GLY A 296 9.20 18.93 -16.04
CA GLY A 296 10.61 18.60 -16.27
C GLY A 296 11.46 18.65 -15.00
N ARG A 297 10.85 18.71 -13.80
CA ARG A 297 11.59 18.73 -12.54
C ARG A 297 11.98 17.31 -12.18
N GLU A 298 13.28 17.07 -12.04
CA GLU A 298 13.82 15.80 -11.55
C GLU A 298 13.19 15.43 -10.19
N VAL A 299 12.80 14.16 -10.06
CA VAL A 299 12.29 13.57 -8.81
C VAL A 299 13.32 13.68 -7.68
N ASP A 300 12.85 13.58 -6.43
CA ASP A 300 13.63 13.95 -5.26
C ASP A 300 14.47 12.81 -4.69
N TYR A 301 14.03 11.56 -4.90
CA TYR A 301 14.68 10.37 -4.42
C TYR A 301 14.66 9.26 -5.47
N TYR A 302 15.67 8.41 -5.42
CA TYR A 302 15.68 7.14 -6.13
C TYR A 302 16.02 6.01 -5.16
N THR A 303 15.30 4.90 -5.23
CA THR A 303 15.66 3.68 -4.49
C THR A 303 15.85 2.53 -5.46
N LEU A 304 17.05 1.94 -5.46
CA LEU A 304 17.34 0.68 -6.14
C LEU A 304 17.00 -0.48 -5.21
N ILE A 305 16.20 -1.42 -5.71
CA ILE A 305 15.93 -2.70 -5.08
C ILE A 305 16.33 -3.86 -6.00
N ALA A 306 16.56 -5.03 -5.40
CA ALA A 306 16.64 -6.29 -6.10
C ALA A 306 15.57 -7.25 -5.57
N THR A 307 15.11 -8.16 -6.40
CA THR A 307 14.30 -9.32 -5.99
C THR A 307 14.88 -10.61 -6.56
N ASP A 308 14.49 -11.75 -5.99
CA ASP A 308 14.61 -13.02 -6.71
C ASP A 308 13.70 -13.02 -7.97
N LEU A 309 13.82 -14.06 -8.80
CA LEU A 309 13.10 -14.14 -10.07
C LEU A 309 11.59 -14.29 -9.85
N GLU A 310 11.21 -14.88 -8.73
CA GLU A 310 9.82 -15.07 -8.30
C GLU A 310 9.23 -13.83 -7.64
N GLY A 311 10.07 -12.89 -7.19
CA GLY A 311 9.67 -11.68 -6.48
C GLY A 311 9.35 -11.89 -5.00
N ASN A 312 9.70 -13.02 -4.38
CA ASN A 312 9.41 -13.33 -2.97
C ASN A 312 10.33 -12.59 -2.00
N GLU A 313 11.59 -12.38 -2.38
CA GLU A 313 12.56 -11.63 -1.58
C GLU A 313 12.70 -10.21 -2.13
N ILE A 314 12.65 -9.20 -1.27
CA ILE A 314 13.07 -7.84 -1.62
C ILE A 314 14.37 -7.54 -0.90
N ILE A 315 15.34 -7.00 -1.62
CA ILE A 315 16.64 -6.59 -1.10
C ILE A 315 16.81 -5.10 -1.42
N PRO A 316 16.72 -4.21 -0.42
CA PRO A 316 17.03 -2.81 -0.63
C PRO A 316 18.53 -2.62 -0.83
N ILE A 317 18.90 -1.96 -1.93
CA ILE A 317 20.31 -1.78 -2.30
C ILE A 317 20.79 -0.39 -1.92
N LYS A 318 20.12 0.64 -2.44
CA LYS A 318 20.58 2.02 -2.24
C LYS A 318 19.43 2.99 -2.39
N THR A 319 19.42 4.02 -1.55
CA THR A 319 18.58 5.20 -1.76
C THR A 319 19.46 6.42 -1.91
N VAL A 320 19.23 7.19 -2.96
CA VAL A 320 19.93 8.43 -3.23
C VAL A 320 18.94 9.57 -3.34
N LYS A 321 19.39 10.77 -2.96
CA LYS A 321 18.65 12.01 -3.12
C LYS A 321 19.05 12.69 -4.43
N LYS A 322 18.15 13.50 -4.96
CA LYS A 322 18.40 14.41 -6.08
C LYS A 322 19.76 15.12 -5.95
N GLY A 323 20.55 15.04 -7.02
CA GLY A 323 21.88 15.63 -7.11
C GLY A 323 23.02 14.70 -6.66
N GLU A 324 22.72 13.56 -6.04
CA GLU A 324 23.71 12.52 -5.77
C GLU A 324 23.95 11.63 -7.02
N PRO A 325 25.08 10.89 -7.08
CA PRO A 325 25.33 9.94 -8.15
C PRO A 325 24.23 8.88 -8.25
N LEU A 326 23.63 8.74 -9.43
CA LEU A 326 22.59 7.75 -9.75
C LEU A 326 23.21 6.38 -10.08
N GLU A 327 23.94 5.85 -9.10
CA GLU A 327 24.67 4.59 -9.24
C GLU A 327 24.67 3.79 -7.94
N ALA A 328 24.81 2.47 -8.07
CA ALA A 328 25.01 1.57 -6.95
C ALA A 328 26.08 0.53 -7.26
N VAL A 329 26.90 0.24 -6.26
CA VAL A 329 27.89 -0.84 -6.32
C VAL A 329 27.36 -2.06 -5.57
N ILE A 330 27.34 -3.21 -6.23
CA ILE A 330 26.93 -4.48 -5.61
C ILE A 330 27.95 -5.59 -5.87
N GLY A 331 27.75 -6.73 -5.22
CA GLY A 331 28.62 -7.89 -5.39
C GLY A 331 29.80 -7.77 -4.46
N SER A 332 31.01 -7.55 -4.97
CA SER A 332 32.21 -7.47 -4.14
C SER A 332 32.92 -6.13 -4.22
N ILE A 333 33.58 -5.76 -3.13
CA ILE A 333 34.53 -4.64 -3.07
C ILE A 333 35.87 -5.12 -2.54
N ARG A 334 36.95 -4.49 -3.02
CA ARG A 334 38.33 -4.73 -2.59
C ARG A 334 38.85 -3.52 -1.84
N ILE A 335 39.28 -3.73 -0.61
CA ILE A 335 39.82 -2.71 0.29
C ILE A 335 41.27 -3.06 0.57
N ASN A 336 42.16 -2.08 0.34
CA ASN A 336 43.57 -2.19 0.71
C ASN A 336 43.80 -1.36 1.98
N ASP A 337 44.14 -2.03 3.08
CA ASP A 337 44.47 -1.41 4.36
C ASP A 337 45.91 -1.78 4.73
N GLY A 338 46.84 -0.88 4.44
CA GLY A 338 48.28 -1.15 4.54
C GLY A 338 48.71 -2.30 3.62
N GLU A 339 49.23 -3.38 4.22
CA GLU A 339 49.65 -4.59 3.50
C GLU A 339 48.52 -5.62 3.34
N ALA A 340 47.35 -5.40 3.95
CA ALA A 340 46.23 -6.32 3.90
C ALA A 340 45.26 -5.97 2.75
N THR A 341 44.88 -6.98 1.97
CA THR A 341 43.76 -6.89 1.03
C THR A 341 42.55 -7.61 1.62
N MET A 342 41.45 -6.89 1.80
CA MET A 342 40.19 -7.42 2.28
C MET A 342 39.13 -7.35 1.18
N PHE A 343 38.26 -8.36 1.16
CA PHE A 343 37.10 -8.39 0.28
C PHE A 343 35.82 -8.46 1.10
N TYR A 344 34.85 -7.62 0.76
CA TYR A 344 33.49 -7.71 1.26
C TYR A 344 32.60 -8.11 0.09
N THR A 345 31.68 -9.04 0.32
CA THR A 345 30.79 -9.56 -0.72
C THR A 345 29.36 -9.59 -0.22
N ASP A 346 28.44 -9.04 -1.01
CA ASP A 346 27.01 -9.22 -0.87
C ASP A 346 26.62 -10.68 -1.07
N ARG A 347 25.81 -11.23 -0.17
CA ARG A 347 25.44 -12.65 -0.25
C ARG A 347 24.36 -12.93 -1.31
N PHE A 348 23.62 -11.92 -1.74
CA PHE A 348 22.50 -12.10 -2.66
C PHE A 348 22.92 -12.25 -4.12
N VAL A 349 24.18 -11.97 -4.48
CA VAL A 349 24.68 -12.09 -5.86
C VAL A 349 25.07 -13.52 -6.26
N ASN A 350 24.70 -14.52 -5.46
CA ASN A 350 24.98 -15.94 -5.76
C ASN A 350 23.94 -16.60 -6.69
N SER A 351 22.88 -15.88 -7.04
CA SER A 351 21.85 -16.33 -7.98
C SER A 351 21.28 -15.14 -8.73
N PRO A 352 20.70 -15.34 -9.93
CA PRO A 352 20.09 -14.26 -10.70
C PRO A 352 19.11 -13.41 -9.87
N LYS A 353 19.03 -12.13 -10.21
CA LYS A 353 18.14 -11.16 -9.56
C LYS A 353 17.46 -10.28 -10.61
N VAL A 354 16.29 -9.77 -10.24
CA VAL A 354 15.60 -8.71 -10.99
C VAL A 354 15.78 -7.40 -10.23
N PHE A 355 16.28 -6.38 -10.91
CA PHE A 355 16.47 -5.05 -10.34
C PHE A 355 15.41 -4.08 -10.83
N LYS A 356 15.00 -3.17 -9.94
CA LYS A 356 14.15 -2.02 -10.26
C LYS A 356 14.65 -0.80 -9.53
N VAL A 357 14.58 0.37 -10.17
CA VAL A 357 14.72 1.65 -9.50
C VAL A 357 13.36 2.31 -9.39
N TYR A 358 13.04 2.78 -8.19
CA TYR A 358 11.89 3.62 -7.93
C TYR A 358 12.31 5.09 -7.94
N GLY A 359 11.69 5.91 -8.78
CA GLY A 359 11.81 7.38 -8.75
C GLY A 359 10.67 7.98 -7.94
N ILE A 360 10.98 8.83 -6.96
CA ILE A 360 10.02 9.31 -5.95
C ILE A 360 10.14 10.82 -5.77
N ASN A 361 9.03 11.56 -5.83
CA ASN A 361 9.01 13.00 -5.58
C ASN A 361 8.74 13.37 -4.10
N LEU A 362 8.81 14.66 -3.74
CA LEU A 362 8.54 15.14 -2.38
C LEU A 362 7.13 14.82 -1.86
N ALA A 363 6.14 14.70 -2.74
CA ALA A 363 4.77 14.31 -2.37
C ALA A 363 4.63 12.79 -2.21
N GLY A 364 5.71 12.04 -2.42
CA GLY A 364 5.77 10.59 -2.35
C GLY A 364 5.11 9.88 -3.53
N GLY A 365 4.84 10.58 -4.62
CA GLY A 365 4.48 9.91 -5.88
C GLY A 365 5.66 9.05 -6.35
N ILE A 366 5.39 7.81 -6.77
CA ILE A 366 6.39 6.80 -7.11
C ILE A 366 6.14 6.16 -8.48
N ILE A 367 7.20 6.02 -9.27
CA ILE A 367 7.21 5.23 -10.51
C ILE A 367 8.43 4.31 -10.54
N SER A 368 8.45 3.34 -11.45
CA SER A 368 9.52 2.35 -11.56
C SER A 368 10.16 2.31 -12.94
N SER A 369 11.45 1.96 -12.95
CA SER A 369 12.15 1.53 -14.15
C SER A 369 11.56 0.23 -14.70
N HIS A 370 11.85 -0.08 -15.96
CA HIS A 370 11.72 -1.46 -16.42
C HIS A 370 12.60 -2.39 -15.56
N PRO A 371 12.17 -3.65 -15.36
CA PRO A 371 12.97 -4.62 -14.64
C PRO A 371 14.25 -4.95 -15.42
N LEU A 372 15.38 -5.00 -14.71
CA LEU A 372 16.67 -5.45 -15.24
C LEU A 372 17.02 -6.80 -14.61
N GLU A 373 16.97 -7.88 -15.39
CA GLU A 373 17.46 -9.17 -14.94
C GLU A 373 18.99 -9.25 -15.08
N VAL A 374 19.66 -9.67 -14.01
CA VAL A 374 21.11 -9.87 -13.97
C VAL A 374 21.43 -11.29 -13.53
N ASP A 375 22.05 -12.07 -14.41
CA ASP A 375 22.70 -13.33 -14.09
C ASP A 375 24.16 -13.08 -13.71
N PHE A 376 24.49 -13.22 -12.43
CA PHE A 376 25.83 -12.98 -11.91
C PHE A 376 26.88 -14.00 -12.37
N ASN A 377 26.46 -15.16 -12.88
CA ASN A 377 27.40 -16.13 -13.46
C ASN A 377 27.83 -15.75 -14.88
N SER A 378 27.03 -14.91 -15.55
CA SER A 378 27.28 -14.45 -16.92
C SER A 378 26.74 -13.01 -17.10
N PRO A 379 27.34 -12.03 -16.38
CA PRO A 379 26.80 -10.68 -16.35
C PRO A 379 26.89 -10.05 -17.73
N LYS A 380 25.74 -9.59 -18.24
CA LYS A 380 25.67 -8.85 -19.50
C LYS A 380 25.68 -7.36 -19.19
N VAL A 381 26.80 -6.70 -19.47
CA VAL A 381 26.87 -5.24 -19.40
C VAL A 381 25.94 -4.65 -20.46
N THR A 382 25.08 -3.75 -20.01
CA THR A 382 24.14 -2.99 -20.85
C THR A 382 24.55 -1.53 -20.86
N ASN A 383 24.22 -0.83 -21.94
CA ASN A 383 24.44 0.61 -22.00
C ASN A 383 23.29 1.33 -21.28
N LEU A 384 23.62 2.38 -20.54
CA LEU A 384 22.62 3.30 -20.03
C LEU A 384 22.11 4.16 -21.19
N ASP A 385 20.84 4.02 -21.54
CA ASP A 385 20.19 4.94 -22.47
C ASP A 385 19.68 6.15 -21.70
N ILE A 386 20.44 7.26 -21.83
CA ILE A 386 20.18 8.52 -21.16
C ILE A 386 19.18 9.38 -21.96
N GLU A 387 19.04 9.11 -23.26
CA GLU A 387 18.14 9.86 -24.15
C GLU A 387 16.72 9.26 -24.15
N SER A 388 16.57 7.98 -23.81
CA SER A 388 15.27 7.34 -23.58
C SER A 388 14.68 7.70 -22.21
N THR A 389 14.39 8.97 -21.95
CA THR A 389 13.28 9.24 -21.03
C THR A 389 12.01 8.87 -21.81
N SER A 390 11.53 7.63 -21.65
CA SER A 390 10.19 7.29 -22.13
C SER A 390 9.23 8.15 -21.33
N ILE A 391 8.71 9.18 -21.99
CA ILE A 391 7.47 9.81 -21.55
C ILE A 391 6.48 8.66 -21.48
N LEU A 392 5.75 8.54 -20.36
CA LEU A 392 4.62 7.63 -20.25
C LEU A 392 3.64 8.01 -21.38
N SER A 393 3.79 7.39 -22.55
CA SER A 393 2.90 7.58 -23.68
C SER A 393 1.75 6.59 -23.50
N ASP A 394 0.56 6.99 -23.93
CA ASP A 394 -0.58 6.08 -23.99
C ASP A 394 -0.29 4.85 -24.88
N GLU A 395 0.74 4.92 -25.74
CA GLU A 395 1.15 3.87 -26.69
C GLU A 395 1.99 2.73 -26.07
N ASP A 396 2.64 2.93 -24.92
CA ASP A 396 3.35 1.85 -24.21
C ASP A 396 2.39 0.85 -23.52
N ILE A 397 1.07 1.12 -23.61
CA ILE A 397 -0.01 0.22 -23.26
C ILE A 397 -0.71 -0.15 -24.57
N THR A 398 -0.27 -1.22 -25.24
CA THR A 398 -0.93 -1.68 -26.47
C THR A 398 -2.41 -1.97 -26.19
N LEU A 399 -3.29 -1.15 -26.78
CA LEU A 399 -4.74 -1.27 -26.72
C LEU A 399 -5.24 -1.69 -28.11
N ASP A 400 -5.84 -2.87 -28.20
CA ASP A 400 -6.84 -3.11 -29.25
C ASP A 400 -8.08 -2.30 -28.88
N GLU A 401 -8.45 -1.37 -29.77
CA GLU A 401 -9.66 -0.56 -29.65
C GLU A 401 -10.91 -1.44 -29.66
N ALA A 402 -11.66 -1.46 -28.56
CA ALA A 402 -13.08 -1.75 -28.60
C ALA A 402 -13.87 -1.03 -27.49
N ASP A 403 -14.87 -0.31 -27.97
CA ASP A 403 -16.12 0.09 -27.33
C ASP A 403 -16.25 1.40 -26.53
N GLN A 404 -16.74 2.38 -27.30
CA GLN A 404 -17.96 3.18 -27.09
C GLN A 404 -18.09 3.98 -25.79
N ILE A 405 -17.83 5.28 -25.96
CA ILE A 405 -18.34 6.39 -25.15
C ILE A 405 -19.87 6.22 -24.99
N THR A 406 -20.30 5.84 -23.79
CA THR A 406 -21.68 6.00 -23.36
C THR A 406 -21.85 7.43 -22.87
N VAL A 407 -22.57 8.23 -23.64
CA VAL A 407 -23.04 9.56 -23.22
C VAL A 407 -23.97 9.36 -22.02
N ARG A 408 -23.53 9.78 -20.82
CA ARG A 408 -24.36 9.83 -19.60
C ARG A 408 -25.54 10.78 -19.84
N ASP A 409 -26.76 10.26 -19.68
CA ASP A 409 -27.99 11.05 -19.76
C ASP A 409 -28.11 11.96 -18.52
N ASN A 410 -28.24 13.27 -18.72
CA ASN A 410 -28.44 14.29 -17.67
C ASN A 410 -29.65 14.01 -16.73
N ALA A 411 -30.53 13.07 -17.08
CA ALA A 411 -31.66 12.67 -16.25
C ALA A 411 -31.25 11.80 -15.06
N ASP A 412 -30.24 10.93 -15.21
CA ASP A 412 -29.78 10.07 -14.12
C ASP A 412 -29.05 10.89 -13.04
N ASP A 413 -28.36 11.97 -13.42
CA ASP A 413 -27.71 12.89 -12.46
C ASP A 413 -28.74 13.67 -11.62
N LEU A 414 -29.82 14.17 -12.24
CA LEU A 414 -30.88 14.87 -11.50
C LEU A 414 -31.60 13.94 -10.52
N ILE A 415 -31.83 12.69 -10.93
CA ILE A 415 -32.43 11.64 -10.11
C ILE A 415 -31.51 11.28 -8.93
N ASN A 416 -30.20 11.13 -9.16
CA ASN A 416 -29.22 10.90 -8.10
C ASN A 416 -29.18 12.07 -7.11
N ILE A 417 -29.19 13.33 -7.57
CA ILE A 417 -29.22 14.52 -6.70
C ILE A 417 -30.49 14.55 -5.83
N ILE A 418 -31.67 14.26 -6.39
CA ILE A 418 -32.91 14.22 -5.63
C ILE A 418 -32.86 13.09 -4.59
N PHE A 419 -32.30 11.93 -4.95
CA PHE A 419 -32.18 10.80 -4.04
C PHE A 419 -31.17 11.02 -2.93
N ASP A 420 -30.01 11.60 -3.21
CA ASP A 420 -29.01 11.92 -2.19
C ASP A 420 -29.60 12.89 -1.16
N ASN A 421 -30.44 13.84 -1.59
CA ASN A 421 -31.19 14.72 -0.70
C ASN A 421 -32.22 13.98 0.17
N ILE A 422 -32.92 12.97 -0.39
CA ILE A 422 -33.89 12.15 0.38
C ILE A 422 -33.15 11.27 1.40
N VAL A 423 -32.08 10.60 0.99
CA VAL A 423 -31.28 9.77 1.90
C VAL A 423 -30.65 10.63 2.99
N PHE A 424 -30.09 11.78 2.64
CA PHE A 424 -29.56 12.76 3.60
C PHE A 424 -30.64 13.24 4.59
N PHE A 425 -31.86 13.51 4.11
CA PHE A 425 -32.96 13.91 4.97
C PHE A 425 -33.37 12.80 5.95
N ILE A 426 -33.49 11.56 5.46
CA ILE A 426 -33.79 10.39 6.31
C ILE A 426 -32.70 10.22 7.37
N ASP A 427 -31.44 10.29 6.96
CA ASP A 427 -30.30 10.09 7.86
C ASP A 427 -30.21 11.21 8.91
N LYS A 428 -30.50 12.46 8.54
CA LYS A 428 -30.57 13.60 9.46
C LYS A 428 -31.72 13.46 10.45
N VAL A 429 -32.88 12.96 10.03
CA VAL A 429 -34.03 12.70 10.91
C VAL A 429 -33.71 11.57 11.90
N VAL A 430 -33.12 10.47 11.44
CA VAL A 430 -32.71 9.34 12.29
C VAL A 430 -31.65 9.78 13.30
N ASN A 431 -30.60 10.49 12.87
CA ASN A 431 -29.53 10.94 13.75
C ASN A 431 -29.99 11.97 14.78
N LYS A 432 -30.94 12.87 14.42
CA LYS A 432 -31.52 13.83 15.37
C LYS A 432 -32.36 13.13 16.45
N ILE A 433 -33.03 12.04 16.11
CA ILE A 433 -33.77 11.23 17.09
C ILE A 433 -32.78 10.55 18.05
N VAL A 434 -31.67 10.01 17.54
CA VAL A 434 -30.64 9.34 18.35
C VAL A 434 -29.86 10.33 19.24
N SER A 435 -29.49 11.51 18.73
CA SER A 435 -28.69 12.50 19.48
C SER A 435 -29.47 13.18 20.60
N THR A 436 -30.80 13.21 20.53
CA THR A 436 -31.65 13.73 21.61
C THR A 436 -31.70 12.77 22.81
N VAL A 437 -31.24 11.52 22.65
CA VAL A 437 -31.25 10.48 23.67
C VAL A 437 -29.91 10.37 24.43
N TYR A 438 -28.82 10.93 23.91
CA TYR A 438 -27.50 10.87 24.56
C TYR A 438 -26.80 12.22 24.55
N SER A 439 -26.81 12.94 25.68
CA SER A 439 -25.91 14.06 25.91
C SER A 439 -25.13 13.92 27.21
N LYS A 440 -23.81 14.00 27.05
CA LYS A 440 -22.72 14.27 28.03
C LYS A 440 -22.26 13.16 28.97
N SER A 441 -21.02 12.74 28.77
CA SER A 441 -19.96 12.81 29.79
C SER A 441 -18.58 12.58 29.15
N VAL A 442 -17.57 13.32 29.61
CA VAL A 442 -16.16 12.95 29.50
C VAL A 442 -15.88 12.12 30.75
N ILE A 443 -15.50 10.86 30.60
CA ILE A 443 -15.06 10.02 31.72
C ILE A 443 -13.69 9.45 31.37
N CYS A 444 -12.64 10.13 31.83
CA CYS A 444 -11.41 9.42 32.16
C CYS A 444 -11.60 8.87 33.58
N THR A 445 -11.79 7.56 33.71
CA THR A 445 -11.67 6.91 35.02
C THR A 445 -10.18 6.77 35.32
N ILE A 446 -9.62 7.76 36.03
CA ILE A 446 -8.29 7.62 36.62
C ILE A 446 -8.45 6.69 37.83
N TYR A 447 -7.99 5.45 37.73
CA TYR A 447 -7.77 4.62 38.91
C TYR A 447 -6.44 5.04 39.53
N THR A 448 -6.50 5.85 40.60
CA THR A 448 -5.38 6.11 41.52
C THR A 448 -5.12 4.93 42.45
#